data_AF-A0A0J9V1J4-F1
#
_entry.id   AF-A0A0J9V1J4-F1
#
_cell.length_a   1.000
_cell.length_b   1.000
_cell.length_c   1.000
_cell.angle_alpha   90.00
_cell.angle_beta   90.00
_cell.angle_gamma   90.00
#
_symmetry.space_group_name_H-M   'P 1'
#
loop_
_entity.id
_entity.type
_entity.pdbx_description
1 polymer ?
#
loop_
_entity_poly.entity_id
_entity_poly.type
_entity_poly.pdbx_seq_one_letter_code
_entity_poly.pdbx_strand_id
1 'polypeptide(L)'
;MENSKEKNLPVISKPDEWKRAYLDVLNKKRVLYKYVFLFNNYKFKFKVVSTYYEYLTVCNSLLRDVTTCNLFFGATIFFEMLGKSLYYPYVLYMYDKDSSCGEKVGEFTPPKFLKSSILGIEDIIKKGKEKDEKYFKKGEEKHETKAILSGSDIPEELKKYNLDGKHIVGYTEMYLLFHMGRFFDSRIERLVVDKNYRNRGFGLLIMYISIYVLKYIYQCNRCDLTVDNEIALRIYKKLNFLNVQTQVYRLHLHCNYNYLPESAPTQNDVHNIQSFMDSITARR
;
A
#
# COMPACT_ATOMS: atom_id res chain seq x y z
N MET A 1 42.85 25.18 13.64
CA MET A 1 42.38 24.41 14.81
C MET A 1 41.64 25.42 15.66
N GLU A 2 40.32 25.43 15.81
CA GLU A 2 39.32 24.37 16.11
C GLU A 2 38.16 24.39 15.08
N ASN A 3 37.75 23.24 14.52
CA ASN A 3 36.53 22.47 14.85
C ASN A 3 35.24 23.31 15.04
N SER A 4 34.08 23.02 14.46
CA SER A 4 33.63 21.95 13.57
C SER A 4 32.14 22.21 13.25
N LYS A 5 31.76 22.11 11.98
CA LYS A 5 30.43 21.67 11.50
C LYS A 5 29.21 22.22 12.27
N GLU A 6 28.83 23.46 12.00
CA GLU A 6 27.39 23.77 11.99
C GLU A 6 26.77 23.00 10.83
N LYS A 7 26.25 21.83 11.18
CA LYS A 7 25.51 20.95 10.30
C LYS A 7 24.39 21.76 9.67
N ASN A 8 24.21 21.60 8.37
CA ASN A 8 22.97 21.87 7.64
C ASN A 8 21.79 21.23 8.39
N LEU A 9 21.25 21.91 9.39
CA LEU A 9 19.94 21.60 9.93
C LEU A 9 18.96 21.99 8.83
N PRO A 10 18.16 21.06 8.30
CA PRO A 10 17.09 21.43 7.39
C PRO A 10 16.21 22.42 8.15
N VAL A 11 16.23 23.68 7.71
CA VAL A 11 15.33 24.69 8.23
C VAL A 11 13.92 24.17 7.98
N ILE A 12 13.22 23.79 9.05
CA ILE A 12 11.79 23.50 9.05
C ILE A 12 11.11 24.86 8.81
N SER A 13 11.18 25.35 7.57
CA SER A 13 11.04 26.77 7.24
C SER A 13 9.62 27.30 7.36
N LYS A 14 8.63 26.43 7.61
CA LYS A 14 7.22 26.82 7.70
C LYS A 14 6.42 25.97 8.70
N PRO A 15 6.50 26.30 10.01
CA PRO A 15 5.87 25.50 11.04
C PRO A 15 4.35 25.30 10.89
N ASP A 16 3.66 26.28 10.34
CA ASP A 16 2.20 26.22 10.23
C ASP A 16 1.70 25.49 8.98
N GLU A 17 2.56 25.33 7.96
CA GLU A 17 2.23 24.48 6.81
C GLU A 17 2.25 22.99 7.20
N TRP A 18 3.19 22.57 8.06
CA TRP A 18 3.24 21.19 8.54
C TRP A 18 2.10 20.88 9.50
N LYS A 19 1.79 21.77 10.45
CA LYS A 19 0.68 21.56 11.40
C LYS A 19 -0.62 21.31 10.66
N ARG A 20 -0.88 22.12 9.62
CA ARG A 20 -2.04 21.95 8.75
C ARG A 20 -2.02 20.62 8.00
N ALA A 21 -0.91 20.26 7.35
CA ALA A 21 -0.79 18.98 6.65
C ALA A 21 -1.01 17.77 7.60
N TYR A 22 -0.44 17.82 8.79
CA TYR A 22 -0.56 16.78 9.80
C TYR A 22 -2.00 16.64 10.32
N LEU A 23 -2.65 17.76 10.66
CA LEU A 23 -4.06 17.79 11.05
C LEU A 23 -4.98 17.31 9.93
N ASP A 24 -4.65 17.62 8.68
CA ASP A 24 -5.42 17.14 7.53
C ASP A 24 -5.32 15.63 7.36
N VAL A 25 -4.15 15.03 7.57
CA VAL A 25 -3.98 13.56 7.53
C VAL A 25 -4.75 12.89 8.67
N LEU A 26 -4.60 13.41 9.90
CA LEU A 26 -5.33 12.90 11.07
C LEU A 26 -6.86 12.96 10.89
N ASN A 27 -7.35 14.08 10.35
CA ASN A 27 -8.76 14.28 10.07
C ASN A 27 -9.21 13.63 8.76
N LYS A 28 -8.34 12.84 8.11
CA LYS A 28 -8.59 12.16 6.82
C LYS A 28 -9.01 13.10 5.69
N LYS A 29 -8.66 14.39 5.76
CA LYS A 29 -9.00 15.43 4.77
C LYS A 29 -8.04 15.45 3.57
N ARG A 30 -6.81 14.95 3.74
CA ARG A 30 -5.80 14.93 2.67
C ARG A 30 -5.21 13.55 2.44
N VAL A 31 -5.91 12.74 1.67
CA VAL A 31 -5.37 11.49 1.11
C VAL A 31 -5.04 11.72 -0.35
N LEU A 32 -3.83 11.35 -0.79
CA LEU A 32 -3.52 11.36 -2.21
C LEU A 32 -4.36 10.28 -2.90
N TYR A 33 -5.51 10.69 -3.44
CA TYR A 33 -6.39 9.78 -4.14
C TYR A 33 -5.75 9.26 -5.44
N LYS A 34 -5.13 10.15 -6.21
CA LYS A 34 -4.63 9.82 -7.56
C LYS A 34 -3.52 10.76 -7.99
N TYR A 35 -2.53 10.20 -8.68
CA TYR A 35 -1.41 10.87 -9.32
C TYR A 35 -1.23 10.28 -10.74
N VAL A 36 -1.28 11.13 -11.76
CA VAL A 36 -1.19 10.77 -13.19
C VAL A 36 0.04 11.41 -13.79
N PHE A 37 0.79 10.62 -14.54
CA PHE A 37 2.02 11.05 -15.18
C PHE A 37 2.25 10.26 -16.48
N LEU A 38 3.08 10.80 -17.36
CA LEU A 38 3.61 10.11 -18.53
C LEU A 38 5.02 9.66 -18.23
N PHE A 39 5.36 8.44 -18.66
CA PHE A 39 6.71 7.91 -18.58
C PHE A 39 6.93 6.91 -19.70
N ASN A 40 8.02 7.03 -20.47
CA ASN A 40 8.33 6.14 -21.60
C ASN A 40 7.15 5.93 -22.58
N ASN A 41 6.45 6.99 -22.96
CA ASN A 41 5.27 6.98 -23.87
C ASN A 41 4.03 6.25 -23.33
N TYR A 42 4.03 5.86 -22.06
CA TYR A 42 2.85 5.31 -21.38
C TYR A 42 2.30 6.33 -20.39
N LYS A 43 0.98 6.32 -20.28
CA LYS A 43 0.29 7.06 -19.24
C LYS A 43 0.09 6.14 -18.04
N PHE A 44 0.48 6.62 -16.87
CA PHE A 44 0.34 5.90 -15.62
C PHE A 44 -0.62 6.62 -14.69
N LYS A 45 -1.28 5.84 -13.83
CA LYS A 45 -2.10 6.35 -12.74
C LYS A 45 -1.77 5.58 -11.48
N PHE A 46 -1.09 6.24 -10.56
CA PHE A 46 -0.86 5.77 -9.20
C PHE A 46 -2.00 6.27 -8.32
N LYS A 47 -2.77 5.37 -7.70
CA LYS A 47 -3.96 5.74 -6.92
C LYS A 47 -4.23 4.77 -5.77
N VAL A 48 -4.93 5.25 -4.75
CA VAL A 48 -5.43 4.39 -3.67
C VAL A 48 -6.45 3.41 -4.24
N VAL A 49 -6.35 2.13 -3.91
CA VAL A 49 -7.37 1.11 -4.20
C VAL A 49 -8.69 1.61 -3.61
N SER A 50 -9.66 1.88 -4.46
CA SER A 50 -10.90 2.54 -4.06
C SER A 50 -12.14 1.78 -4.52
N THR A 51 -12.01 0.68 -5.24
CA THR A 51 -13.14 -0.10 -5.74
C THR A 51 -12.95 -1.56 -5.36
N TYR A 52 -14.04 -2.30 -5.16
CA TYR A 52 -13.99 -3.70 -4.78
C TYR A 52 -13.37 -4.55 -5.88
N TYR A 53 -13.64 -4.27 -7.16
CA TYR A 53 -12.96 -4.99 -8.24
C TYR A 53 -11.44 -4.74 -8.26
N GLU A 54 -10.97 -3.54 -7.84
CA GLU A 54 -9.52 -3.26 -7.74
C GLU A 54 -8.90 -4.15 -6.67
N TYR A 55 -9.56 -4.26 -5.52
CA TYR A 55 -9.17 -5.18 -4.45
C TYR A 55 -9.09 -6.63 -4.95
N LEU A 56 -10.14 -7.12 -5.62
CA LEU A 56 -10.18 -8.47 -6.18
C LEU A 56 -9.07 -8.69 -7.24
N THR A 57 -8.84 -7.71 -8.11
CA THR A 57 -7.80 -7.77 -9.14
C THR A 57 -6.41 -7.87 -8.52
N VAL A 58 -6.13 -7.09 -7.47
CA VAL A 58 -4.87 -7.12 -6.73
C VAL A 58 -4.69 -8.48 -6.04
N CYS A 59 -5.72 -8.96 -5.33
CA CYS A 59 -5.70 -10.28 -4.68
C CYS A 59 -5.42 -11.41 -5.67
N ASN A 60 -6.08 -11.41 -6.83
CA ASN A 60 -5.97 -12.47 -7.82
C ASN A 60 -4.68 -12.41 -8.66
N SER A 61 -4.25 -11.22 -9.06
CA SER A 61 -3.23 -11.07 -10.12
C SER A 61 -1.85 -10.68 -9.58
N LEU A 62 -1.80 -10.01 -8.43
CA LEU A 62 -0.54 -9.52 -7.86
C LEU A 62 -0.16 -10.27 -6.59
N LEU A 63 -1.11 -10.42 -5.66
CA LEU A 63 -0.80 -10.98 -4.35
C LEU A 63 -0.84 -12.51 -4.31
N ARG A 64 -1.62 -13.16 -5.19
CA ARG A 64 -1.85 -14.62 -5.18
C ARG A 64 -0.58 -15.46 -5.01
N ASP A 65 0.50 -15.11 -5.71
CA ASP A 65 1.74 -15.89 -5.73
C ASP A 65 2.75 -15.45 -4.64
N VAL A 66 2.42 -14.41 -3.86
CA VAL A 66 3.33 -13.81 -2.86
C VAL A 66 2.70 -13.66 -1.48
N THR A 67 1.43 -14.03 -1.33
CA THR A 67 0.70 -14.07 -0.05
C THR A 67 0.43 -15.51 0.36
N THR A 68 0.58 -15.78 1.65
CA THR A 68 0.20 -17.06 2.27
C THR A 68 -1.15 -16.97 2.98
N CYS A 69 -1.78 -15.78 2.96
CA CYS A 69 -3.09 -15.54 3.53
C CYS A 69 -4.17 -15.76 2.47
N ASN A 70 -5.07 -16.71 2.75
CA ASN A 70 -6.23 -17.03 1.92
C ASN A 70 -7.53 -16.38 2.44
N LEU A 71 -7.41 -15.35 3.28
CA LEU A 71 -8.56 -14.59 3.77
C LEU A 71 -8.94 -13.51 2.75
N PHE A 72 -10.17 -13.56 2.27
CA PHE A 72 -10.73 -12.56 1.37
C PHE A 72 -11.92 -11.89 2.04
N PHE A 73 -11.99 -10.57 1.89
CA PHE A 73 -13.03 -9.75 2.50
C PHE A 73 -14.10 -9.44 1.47
N GLY A 74 -15.37 -9.53 1.87
CA GLY A 74 -16.49 -9.02 1.07
C GLY A 74 -16.43 -7.49 0.91
N ALA A 75 -17.20 -6.96 -0.04
CA ALA A 75 -17.20 -5.54 -0.38
C ALA A 75 -17.44 -4.62 0.84
N THR A 76 -18.37 -4.99 1.72
CA THR A 76 -18.66 -4.23 2.94
C THR A 76 -17.42 -4.08 3.83
N ILE A 77 -16.76 -5.20 4.15
CA ILE A 77 -15.57 -5.19 5.01
C ILE A 77 -14.41 -4.46 4.31
N PHE A 78 -14.24 -4.66 2.99
CA PHE A 78 -13.24 -3.93 2.21
C PHE A 78 -13.38 -2.41 2.36
N PHE A 79 -14.59 -1.85 2.19
CA PHE A 79 -14.81 -0.41 2.33
C PHE A 79 -14.63 0.09 3.77
N GLU A 80 -15.03 -0.72 4.76
CA GLU A 80 -14.80 -0.40 6.18
C GLU A 80 -13.30 -0.35 6.53
N MET A 81 -12.51 -1.30 6.01
CA MET A 81 -11.06 -1.32 6.19
C MET A 81 -10.39 -0.15 5.50
N LEU A 82 -10.80 0.18 4.27
CA LEU A 82 -10.28 1.34 3.54
C LEU A 82 -10.52 2.66 4.31
N GLY A 83 -11.59 2.73 5.09
CA GLY A 83 -11.90 3.87 5.95
C GLY A 83 -10.98 4.03 7.17
N LYS A 84 -10.10 3.07 7.48
CA LYS A 84 -9.19 3.15 8.64
C LYS A 84 -7.94 3.98 8.31
N SER A 85 -7.62 4.93 9.18
CA SER A 85 -6.89 6.18 8.85
C SER A 85 -5.39 6.08 8.57
N LEU A 86 -4.78 4.90 8.58
CA LEU A 86 -3.32 4.75 8.58
C LEU A 86 -2.82 3.64 7.65
N TYR A 87 -3.70 3.12 6.80
CA TYR A 87 -3.42 2.08 5.82
C TYR A 87 -3.85 2.56 4.43
N TYR A 88 -2.90 2.66 3.51
CA TYR A 88 -3.13 3.15 2.16
C TYR A 88 -2.63 2.14 1.12
N PRO A 89 -3.52 1.27 0.60
CA PRO A 89 -3.19 0.38 -0.51
C PRO A 89 -3.16 1.17 -1.81
N TYR A 90 -2.02 1.20 -2.51
CA TYR A 90 -1.86 1.90 -3.78
C TYR A 90 -1.65 0.92 -4.94
N VAL A 91 -2.26 1.24 -6.07
CA VAL A 91 -2.10 0.54 -7.34
C VAL A 91 -1.51 1.46 -8.40
N LEU A 92 -0.63 0.89 -9.22
CA LEU A 92 -0.13 1.50 -10.45
C LEU A 92 -0.90 0.93 -11.63
N TYR A 93 -1.75 1.76 -12.23
CA TYR A 93 -2.33 1.49 -13.53
C TYR A 93 -1.37 1.92 -14.64
N MET A 94 -1.25 1.07 -15.65
CA MET A 94 -0.71 1.44 -16.95
C MET A 94 -1.88 1.53 -17.93
N TYR A 95 -1.98 2.64 -18.65
CA TYR A 95 -2.85 2.73 -19.82
C TYR A 95 -2.05 2.33 -21.04
N ASP A 96 -2.71 1.74 -22.05
CA ASP A 96 -2.07 1.44 -23.33
C ASP A 96 -1.41 2.69 -23.92
N LYS A 97 -0.46 2.45 -24.84
CA LYS A 97 0.41 3.46 -25.44
C LYS A 97 -0.41 4.68 -25.88
N ASP A 98 0.00 5.86 -25.40
CA ASP A 98 -0.65 7.10 -25.83
C ASP A 98 -0.29 7.30 -27.31
N SER A 99 -1.27 7.15 -28.21
CA SER A 99 -1.08 7.26 -29.66
C SER A 99 -0.58 8.66 -30.10
N SER A 100 -0.59 9.63 -29.17
CA SER A 100 -0.04 10.97 -29.37
C SER A 100 1.48 11.08 -29.20
N CYS A 101 2.16 10.03 -28.71
CA CYS A 101 3.60 10.06 -28.47
C CYS A 101 4.36 9.19 -29.49
N GLY A 102 5.06 9.86 -30.41
CA GLY A 102 5.88 9.21 -31.43
C GLY A 102 6.98 8.32 -30.83
N GLU A 103 7.30 7.23 -31.52
CA GLU A 103 8.38 6.31 -31.17
C GLU A 103 9.74 6.97 -31.39
N LYS A 104 10.22 7.75 -30.42
CA LYS A 104 11.65 8.03 -30.31
C LYS A 104 12.27 7.01 -29.36
N VAL A 105 12.66 5.87 -29.94
CA VAL A 105 13.49 4.88 -29.28
C VAL A 105 14.88 5.51 -29.07
N GLY A 106 15.26 5.77 -27.82
CA GLY A 106 16.65 6.13 -27.50
C GLY A 106 16.87 7.08 -26.32
N GLU A 107 15.93 7.98 -26.02
CA GLU A 107 16.12 8.97 -24.94
C GLU A 107 15.25 8.67 -23.72
N PHE A 108 15.89 8.58 -22.54
CA PHE A 108 15.19 8.54 -21.27
C PHE A 108 14.40 9.85 -21.10
N THR A 109 13.07 9.75 -21.16
CA THR A 109 12.21 10.89 -20.84
C THR A 109 11.87 10.87 -19.36
N PRO A 110 12.20 11.94 -18.59
CA PRO A 110 11.82 11.99 -17.19
C PRO A 110 10.29 11.95 -17.06
N PRO A 111 9.74 11.40 -15.95
CA PRO A 111 8.30 11.36 -15.74
C PRO A 111 7.68 12.76 -15.84
N LYS A 112 6.73 12.96 -16.77
CA LYS A 112 5.99 14.21 -16.91
C LYS A 112 4.70 14.13 -16.12
N PHE A 113 4.61 14.92 -15.05
CA PHE A 113 3.39 15.03 -14.27
C PHE A 113 2.24 15.61 -15.11
N LEU A 114 1.05 15.00 -15.02
CA LEU A 114 -0.15 15.48 -15.70
C LEU A 114 -1.17 16.04 -14.71
N LYS A 115 -1.49 15.29 -13.65
CA LYS A 115 -2.54 15.67 -12.69
C LYS A 115 -2.44 14.92 -11.37
N SER A 116 -2.75 15.59 -10.27
CA SER A 116 -3.00 14.97 -8.97
C SER A 116 -4.39 15.32 -8.47
N SER A 117 -4.92 14.52 -7.54
CA SER A 117 -6.13 14.82 -6.80
C SER A 117 -5.99 14.30 -5.38
N ILE A 118 -6.29 15.19 -4.43
CA ILE A 118 -6.34 14.91 -3.00
C ILE A 118 -7.81 14.93 -2.61
N LEU A 119 -8.25 13.94 -1.83
CA LEU A 119 -9.63 13.81 -1.37
C LEU A 119 -9.66 13.34 0.08
N GLY A 120 -10.82 13.50 0.74
CA GLY A 120 -11.06 12.82 2.00
C GLY A 120 -11.29 11.32 1.82
N ILE A 121 -10.99 10.50 2.83
CA ILE A 121 -11.19 9.04 2.70
C ILE A 121 -12.66 8.67 2.47
N GLU A 122 -13.58 9.43 3.06
CA GLU A 122 -15.03 9.26 2.90
C GLU A 122 -15.46 9.53 1.45
N ASP A 123 -14.91 10.57 0.82
CA ASP A 123 -15.13 10.87 -0.59
C ASP A 123 -14.56 9.77 -1.50
N ILE A 124 -13.40 9.21 -1.13
CA ILE A 124 -12.77 8.10 -1.86
C ILE A 124 -13.66 6.86 -1.81
N ILE A 125 -14.20 6.51 -0.63
CA ILE A 125 -15.11 5.39 -0.43
C ILE A 125 -16.40 5.60 -1.22
N LYS A 126 -17.02 6.78 -1.12
CA LYS A 126 -18.25 7.12 -1.84
C LYS A 126 -18.05 6.97 -3.36
N LYS A 127 -17.02 7.61 -3.91
CA LYS A 127 -16.66 7.49 -5.34
C LYS A 127 -16.29 6.06 -5.73
N GLY A 128 -15.79 5.29 -4.78
CA GLY A 128 -15.49 3.87 -4.93
C GLY A 128 -16.73 3.05 -5.21
N LYS A 129 -17.71 3.13 -4.31
CA LYS A 129 -19.00 2.46 -4.42
C LYS A 129 -19.73 2.84 -5.71
N GLU A 130 -19.81 4.13 -6.02
CA GLU A 130 -20.41 4.63 -7.28
C GLU A 130 -19.72 4.06 -8.53
N LYS A 131 -18.40 3.87 -8.49
CA LYS A 131 -17.65 3.29 -9.61
C LYS A 131 -17.83 1.79 -9.73
N ASP A 132 -17.87 1.06 -8.63
CA ASP A 132 -18.16 -0.38 -8.67
C ASP A 132 -19.51 -0.64 -9.35
N GLU A 133 -20.54 0.12 -8.99
CA GLU A 133 -21.85 0.00 -9.62
C GLU A 133 -21.80 0.32 -11.12
N LYS A 134 -21.04 1.34 -11.51
CA LYS A 134 -20.86 1.69 -12.92
C LYS A 134 -20.14 0.61 -13.72
N TYR A 135 -19.18 -0.09 -13.11
CA TYR A 135 -18.42 -1.15 -13.77
C TYR A 135 -19.14 -2.50 -13.76
N PHE A 136 -20.20 -2.65 -12.97
CA PHE A 136 -21.01 -3.85 -12.95
C PHE A 136 -21.69 -4.05 -14.32
N LYS A 137 -21.69 -5.29 -14.82
CA LYS A 137 -22.32 -5.61 -16.11
C LYS A 137 -23.84 -5.47 -16.01
N LYS A 138 -24.44 -4.80 -17.01
CA LYS A 138 -25.89 -4.62 -17.09
C LYS A 138 -26.58 -5.99 -17.27
N GLY A 139 -27.63 -6.25 -16.48
CA GLY A 139 -28.47 -7.44 -16.60
C GLY A 139 -28.10 -8.60 -15.65
N GLU A 140 -27.04 -8.47 -14.86
CA GLU A 140 -26.80 -9.41 -13.75
C GLU A 140 -27.58 -8.96 -12.50
N GLU A 141 -28.30 -9.89 -11.86
CA GLU A 141 -28.94 -9.62 -10.58
C GLU A 141 -27.89 -9.28 -9.52
N LYS A 142 -28.12 -8.21 -8.75
CA LYS A 142 -27.39 -7.93 -7.51
C LYS A 142 -27.75 -9.02 -6.49
N HIS A 143 -27.22 -10.22 -6.66
CA HIS A 143 -27.30 -11.24 -5.61
C HIS A 143 -26.48 -10.78 -4.40
N GLU A 144 -26.92 -11.19 -3.21
CA GLU A 144 -26.14 -11.07 -1.99
C GLU A 144 -24.71 -11.58 -2.25
N THR A 145 -23.73 -10.75 -1.90
CA THR A 145 -22.30 -11.03 -2.07
C THR A 145 -21.98 -12.46 -1.63
N LYS A 146 -21.72 -13.36 -2.58
CA LYS A 146 -21.16 -14.69 -2.31
C LYS A 146 -19.94 -14.48 -1.43
N ALA A 147 -19.87 -15.16 -0.29
CA ALA A 147 -18.66 -15.15 0.52
C ALA A 147 -17.52 -15.69 -0.35
N ILE A 148 -16.44 -14.93 -0.49
CA ILE A 148 -15.23 -15.42 -1.18
C ILE A 148 -14.55 -16.35 -0.18
N LEU A 149 -14.81 -17.65 -0.33
CA LEU A 149 -14.30 -18.68 0.57
C LEU A 149 -12.91 -19.14 0.14
N SER A 150 -12.54 -18.92 -1.12
CA SER A 150 -11.28 -19.36 -1.70
C SER A 150 -10.78 -18.41 -2.79
N GLY A 151 -9.47 -18.46 -3.08
CA GLY A 151 -8.89 -17.69 -4.18
C GLY A 151 -9.46 -18.06 -5.56
N SER A 152 -10.05 -19.26 -5.71
CA SER A 152 -10.73 -19.71 -6.92
C SER A 152 -12.06 -19.01 -7.20
N ASP A 153 -12.70 -18.42 -6.18
CA ASP A 153 -13.96 -17.67 -6.38
C ASP A 153 -13.71 -16.29 -7.01
N ILE A 154 -12.50 -15.74 -6.90
CA ILE A 154 -12.20 -14.38 -7.35
C ILE A 154 -12.33 -14.22 -8.87
N PRO A 155 -11.78 -15.12 -9.72
CA PRO A 155 -11.99 -15.03 -11.17
C PRO A 155 -13.46 -15.04 -11.59
N GLU A 156 -14.32 -15.78 -10.87
CA GLU A 156 -15.77 -15.79 -11.14
C GLU A 156 -16.40 -14.45 -10.78
N GLU A 157 -16.05 -13.89 -9.63
CA GLU A 157 -16.54 -12.59 -9.19
C GLU A 157 -16.08 -11.45 -10.13
N LEU A 158 -14.83 -11.50 -10.59
CA LEU A 158 -14.29 -10.52 -11.55
C LEU A 158 -15.02 -10.54 -12.90
N LYS A 159 -15.61 -11.67 -13.32
CA LYS A 159 -16.39 -11.75 -14.58
C LYS A 159 -17.64 -10.88 -14.56
N LYS A 160 -18.14 -10.49 -13.39
CA LYS A 160 -19.33 -9.61 -13.24
C LYS A 160 -19.04 -8.15 -13.58
N TYR A 161 -17.77 -7.77 -13.68
CA TYR A 161 -17.33 -6.41 -13.97
C TYR A 161 -16.87 -6.25 -15.42
N ASN A 162 -17.11 -5.07 -16.01
CA ASN A 162 -16.48 -4.65 -17.26
C ASN A 162 -15.13 -3.99 -16.96
N LEU A 163 -14.05 -4.74 -17.20
CA LEU A 163 -12.67 -4.37 -16.88
C LEU A 163 -11.83 -4.01 -18.11
N ASP A 164 -12.47 -3.70 -19.24
CA ASP A 164 -11.76 -3.40 -20.49
C ASP A 164 -10.82 -2.19 -20.33
N GLY A 165 -9.57 -2.37 -20.80
CA GLY A 165 -8.50 -1.38 -20.69
C GLY A 165 -8.06 -1.07 -19.25
N LYS A 166 -8.33 -1.96 -18.28
CA LYS A 166 -7.88 -1.83 -16.88
C LYS A 166 -6.70 -2.76 -16.61
N HIS A 167 -5.50 -2.20 -16.70
CA HIS A 167 -4.26 -2.96 -16.43
C HIS A 167 -3.57 -2.44 -15.18
N ILE A 168 -3.75 -3.15 -14.07
CA ILE A 168 -2.97 -2.92 -12.85
C ILE A 168 -1.65 -3.67 -13.01
N VAL A 169 -0.54 -2.94 -13.05
CA VAL A 169 0.79 -3.50 -13.29
C VAL A 169 1.66 -3.55 -12.04
N GLY A 170 1.23 -2.90 -10.97
CA GLY A 170 1.90 -2.99 -9.67
C GLY A 170 1.06 -2.50 -8.51
N TYR A 171 1.50 -2.87 -7.32
CA TYR A 171 0.83 -2.65 -6.05
C TYR A 171 1.86 -2.37 -4.95
N THR A 172 1.48 -1.56 -3.97
CA THR A 172 2.25 -1.34 -2.75
C THR A 172 1.32 -0.89 -1.64
N GLU A 173 1.65 -1.24 -0.39
CA GLU A 173 0.94 -0.78 0.79
C GLU A 173 1.80 0.28 1.51
N MET A 174 1.19 1.41 1.87
CA MET A 174 1.82 2.42 2.71
C MET A 174 1.10 2.51 4.04
N TYR A 175 1.85 2.36 5.12
CA TYR A 175 1.38 2.54 6.49
C TYR A 175 1.92 3.83 7.05
N LEU A 176 1.08 4.60 7.73
CA LEU A 176 1.50 5.74 8.52
C LEU A 176 1.52 5.33 10.00
N LEU A 177 2.64 5.52 10.67
CA LEU A 177 2.85 5.12 12.06
C LEU A 177 2.87 6.35 12.95
N PHE A 178 1.81 6.51 13.75
CA PHE A 178 1.73 7.59 14.71
C PHE A 178 2.78 7.43 15.80
N HIS A 179 3.46 8.53 16.12
CA HIS A 179 4.39 8.60 17.24
C HIS A 179 4.08 9.83 18.10
N MET A 180 4.04 9.64 19.43
CA MET A 180 3.97 10.77 20.35
C MET A 180 5.32 11.52 20.32
N GLY A 181 5.28 12.84 20.12
CA GLY A 181 6.47 13.70 20.19
C GLY A 181 7.33 13.79 18.93
N ARG A 182 6.91 13.19 17.79
CA ARG A 182 7.57 13.37 16.49
C ARG A 182 6.60 13.18 15.32
N PHE A 183 7.04 13.47 14.10
CA PHE A 183 6.23 13.22 12.90
C PHE A 183 5.96 11.72 12.70
N PHE A 184 4.96 11.41 11.87
CA PHE A 184 4.67 10.04 11.46
C PHE A 184 5.94 9.37 10.94
N ASP A 185 6.20 8.16 11.40
CA ASP A 185 7.01 7.24 10.63
C ASP A 185 6.11 6.60 9.57
N SER A 186 6.71 5.82 8.68
CA SER A 186 5.95 5.08 7.69
C SER A 186 6.55 3.72 7.43
N ARG A 187 5.74 2.81 6.90
CA ARG A 187 6.22 1.55 6.35
C ARG A 187 5.71 1.32 4.95
N ILE A 188 6.58 0.78 4.10
CA ILE A 188 6.17 0.24 2.81
C ILE A 188 6.19 -1.28 2.94
N GLU A 189 5.05 -1.88 2.64
CA GLU A 189 4.89 -3.34 2.59
C GLU A 189 4.40 -3.74 1.19
N ARG A 190 4.65 -4.99 0.81
CA ARG A 190 4.12 -5.64 -0.41
C ARG A 190 4.28 -4.82 -1.69
N LEU A 191 5.52 -4.38 -1.97
CA LEU A 191 5.87 -3.88 -3.30
C LEU A 191 5.86 -5.05 -4.29
N VAL A 192 4.84 -5.09 -5.16
CA VAL A 192 4.67 -6.17 -6.14
C VAL A 192 4.47 -5.59 -7.53
N VAL A 193 5.15 -6.18 -8.51
CA VAL A 193 4.97 -5.89 -9.94
C VAL A 193 4.49 -7.16 -10.62
N ASP A 194 3.46 -7.01 -11.47
CA ASP A 194 2.94 -8.11 -12.28
C ASP A 194 4.07 -8.79 -13.05
N LYS A 195 4.07 -10.12 -13.07
CA LYS A 195 5.16 -10.93 -13.63
C LYS A 195 5.52 -10.57 -15.07
N ASN A 196 4.55 -10.20 -15.89
CA ASN A 196 4.74 -9.84 -17.30
C ASN A 196 5.40 -8.46 -17.48
N TYR A 197 5.45 -7.67 -16.41
CA TYR A 197 5.95 -6.29 -16.38
C TYR A 197 7.20 -6.12 -15.50
N ARG A 198 7.75 -7.21 -14.93
CA ARG A 198 9.00 -7.19 -14.17
C ARG A 198 10.20 -6.84 -15.05
N ASN A 199 11.31 -6.42 -14.43
CA ASN A 199 12.54 -5.98 -15.10
C ASN A 199 12.40 -4.76 -16.03
N ARG A 200 11.28 -4.02 -15.96
CA ARG A 200 11.03 -2.78 -16.71
C ARG A 200 11.16 -1.50 -15.87
N GLY A 201 11.72 -1.60 -14.66
CA GLY A 201 11.89 -0.47 -13.75
C GLY A 201 10.64 -0.05 -12.96
N PHE A 202 9.49 -0.71 -13.11
CA PHE A 202 8.26 -0.32 -12.41
C PHE A 202 8.34 -0.40 -10.89
N GLY A 203 9.06 -1.37 -10.32
CA GLY A 203 9.25 -1.43 -8.87
C GLY A 203 9.98 -0.18 -8.34
N LEU A 204 11.01 0.26 -9.07
CA LEU A 204 11.76 1.48 -8.73
C LEU A 204 10.87 2.73 -8.91
N LEU A 205 10.09 2.80 -9.98
CA LEU A 205 9.14 3.89 -10.23
C LEU A 205 8.09 4.01 -9.12
N ILE A 206 7.46 2.89 -8.73
CA ILE A 206 6.48 2.86 -7.64
C ILE A 206 7.12 3.38 -6.35
N MET A 207 8.33 2.95 -6.03
CA MET A 207 9.03 3.41 -4.84
C MET A 207 9.39 4.90 -4.88
N TYR A 208 9.84 5.44 -6.02
CA TYR A 208 10.10 6.87 -6.14
C TYR A 208 8.84 7.71 -5.87
N ILE A 209 7.71 7.30 -6.45
CA ILE A 209 6.42 7.97 -6.21
C ILE A 209 6.03 7.83 -4.74
N SER A 210 6.19 6.64 -4.16
CA SER A 210 5.86 6.38 -2.76
C SER A 210 6.67 7.25 -1.80
N ILE A 211 7.99 7.34 -2.01
CA ILE A 211 8.88 8.21 -1.23
C ILE A 211 8.47 9.69 -1.38
N TYR A 212 8.14 10.13 -2.60
CA TYR A 212 7.65 11.50 -2.82
C TYR A 212 6.37 11.78 -2.03
N VAL A 213 5.42 10.84 -2.05
CA VAL A 213 4.16 10.94 -1.31
C VAL A 213 4.41 11.01 0.19
N LEU A 214 5.18 10.07 0.74
CA LEU A 214 5.51 10.02 2.16
C LEU A 214 6.25 11.30 2.62
N LYS A 215 7.21 11.78 1.83
CA LYS A 215 8.02 12.94 2.17
C LYS A 215 7.27 14.27 2.06
N TYR A 216 6.54 14.49 0.97
CA TYR A 216 6.01 15.83 0.65
C TYR A 216 4.52 15.99 0.92
N ILE A 217 3.75 14.89 0.89
CA ILE A 217 2.31 14.93 1.16
C ILE A 217 2.06 14.62 2.64
N TYR A 218 2.61 13.51 3.12
CA TYR A 218 2.39 13.04 4.49
C TYR A 218 3.43 13.56 5.49
N GLN A 219 4.52 14.15 5.00
CA GLN A 219 5.60 14.71 5.83
C GLN A 219 6.14 13.72 6.87
N CYS A 220 6.31 12.47 6.46
CA CYS A 220 6.86 11.43 7.31
C CYS A 220 8.32 11.72 7.67
N ASN A 221 8.70 11.40 8.90
CA ASN A 221 10.07 11.50 9.39
C ASN A 221 11.00 10.48 8.70
N ARG A 222 10.53 9.23 8.55
CA ARG A 222 11.24 8.13 7.90
C ARG A 222 10.28 7.09 7.34
N CYS A 223 10.83 6.20 6.50
CA CYS A 223 10.15 5.03 5.96
C CYS A 223 10.99 3.79 6.28
N ASP A 224 10.40 2.84 6.98
CA ASP A 224 11.00 1.54 7.28
C ASP A 224 10.41 0.45 6.37
N LEU A 225 11.19 -0.57 6.06
CA LEU A 225 10.73 -1.76 5.34
C LEU A 225 11.55 -2.98 5.78
N THR A 226 11.02 -4.17 5.53
CA THR A 226 11.78 -5.42 5.66
C THR A 226 12.04 -5.99 4.28
N VAL A 227 13.18 -6.66 4.11
CA VAL A 227 13.57 -7.26 2.85
C VAL A 227 14.26 -8.59 3.07
N ASP A 228 13.70 -9.62 2.46
CA ASP A 228 14.22 -10.99 2.37
C ASP A 228 14.60 -11.36 0.92
N ASN A 229 14.06 -10.62 -0.06
CA ASN A 229 14.29 -10.81 -1.48
C ASN A 229 15.48 -9.99 -2.03
N GLU A 230 16.42 -10.64 -2.72
CA GLU A 230 17.61 -9.97 -3.28
C GLU A 230 17.30 -8.90 -4.35
N ILE A 231 16.28 -9.12 -5.18
CA ILE A 231 15.88 -8.16 -6.21
C ILE A 231 15.35 -6.89 -5.56
N ALA A 232 14.49 -7.05 -4.55
CA ALA A 232 13.98 -5.94 -3.74
C ALA A 232 15.13 -5.20 -3.02
N LEU A 233 16.09 -5.93 -2.45
CA LEU A 233 17.27 -5.33 -1.80
C LEU A 233 18.06 -4.44 -2.75
N ARG A 234 18.25 -4.84 -4.01
CA ARG A 234 18.91 -4.01 -5.03
C ARG A 234 18.14 -2.73 -5.32
N ILE A 235 16.81 -2.78 -5.37
CA ILE A 235 15.96 -1.59 -5.52
C ILE A 235 16.16 -0.65 -4.34
N TYR A 236 16.09 -1.16 -3.11
CA TYR A 236 16.18 -0.35 -1.89
C TYR A 236 17.56 0.29 -1.72
N LYS A 237 18.64 -0.43 -2.05
CA LYS A 237 19.99 0.15 -2.08
C LYS A 237 20.11 1.30 -3.08
N LYS A 238 19.53 1.18 -4.29
CA LYS A 238 19.49 2.28 -5.28
C LYS A 238 18.74 3.51 -4.79
N LEU A 239 17.78 3.32 -3.87
CA LEU A 239 17.00 4.37 -3.25
C LEU A 239 17.61 4.89 -1.94
N ASN A 240 18.85 4.50 -1.63
CA ASN A 240 19.59 4.89 -0.44
C ASN A 240 18.93 4.47 0.88
N PHE A 241 18.15 3.37 0.89
CA PHE A 241 17.78 2.74 2.16
C PHE A 241 19.04 2.18 2.83
N LEU A 242 19.19 2.50 4.12
CA LEU A 242 20.28 2.00 4.95
C LEU A 242 19.84 0.72 5.66
N ASN A 243 20.77 -0.21 5.84
CA ASN A 243 20.53 -1.36 6.69
C ASN A 243 20.43 -0.89 8.15
N VAL A 244 19.33 -1.24 8.81
CA VAL A 244 19.11 -0.96 10.22
C VAL A 244 19.38 -2.26 10.99
N GLN A 245 20.42 -2.24 11.84
CA GLN A 245 20.82 -3.40 12.65
C GLN A 245 19.87 -3.58 13.83
N THR A 246 18.74 -4.25 13.61
CA THR A 246 17.77 -4.61 14.65
C THR A 246 17.37 -6.08 14.54
N GLN A 247 16.85 -6.62 15.64
CA GLN A 247 16.26 -7.98 15.65
C GLN A 247 14.76 -7.87 15.41
N VAL A 248 14.25 -8.66 14.45
CA VAL A 248 12.82 -8.73 14.14
C VAL A 248 12.24 -10.00 14.75
N TYR A 249 11.28 -9.84 15.64
CA TYR A 249 10.53 -10.95 16.26
C TYR A 249 9.10 -10.96 15.72
N ARG A 250 8.53 -12.16 15.53
CA ARG A 250 7.15 -12.35 15.03
C ARG A 250 6.40 -13.33 15.93
N LEU A 251 5.21 -12.93 16.37
CA LEU A 251 4.23 -13.78 17.05
C LEU A 251 2.99 -13.91 16.16
N HIS A 252 2.54 -15.13 15.91
CA HIS A 252 1.31 -15.39 15.16
C HIS A 252 0.12 -15.45 16.13
N LEU A 253 -0.75 -14.44 16.08
CA LEU A 253 -1.91 -14.34 16.99
C LEU A 253 -3.11 -15.21 16.58
N HIS A 254 -3.19 -15.59 15.30
CA HIS A 254 -4.27 -16.42 14.76
C HIS A 254 -3.73 -17.49 13.83
N CYS A 255 -4.37 -18.68 13.85
CA CYS A 255 -3.94 -19.88 13.12
C CYS A 255 -4.33 -19.90 11.63
N ASN A 256 -4.87 -18.82 11.07
CA ASN A 256 -5.31 -18.76 9.66
C ASN A 256 -4.14 -18.71 8.65
N TYR A 257 -2.95 -19.13 9.06
CA TYR A 257 -1.77 -19.25 8.21
C TYR A 257 -1.50 -20.73 7.98
N ASN A 258 -1.41 -21.15 6.71
CA ASN A 258 -0.97 -22.48 6.28
C ASN A 258 0.52 -22.79 6.63
N TYR A 259 1.11 -22.07 7.58
CA TYR A 259 2.55 -22.05 7.88
C TYR A 259 2.90 -22.43 9.32
N LEU A 260 1.91 -22.61 10.19
CA LEU A 260 2.20 -23.18 11.51
C LEU A 260 2.33 -24.70 11.33
N PRO A 261 3.48 -25.30 11.71
CA PRO A 261 3.56 -26.76 11.86
C PRO A 261 2.39 -27.25 12.73
N GLU A 262 1.86 -28.44 12.47
CA GLU A 262 0.80 -29.04 13.32
C GLU A 262 1.23 -29.13 14.80
N SER A 263 2.54 -29.15 15.05
CA SER A 263 3.16 -29.15 16.37
C SER A 263 3.32 -27.76 17.00
N ALA A 264 2.94 -26.68 16.32
CA ALA A 264 3.07 -25.33 16.86
C ALA A 264 2.06 -25.14 18.00
N PRO A 265 2.51 -24.94 19.25
CA PRO A 265 1.60 -24.81 20.37
C PRO A 265 0.77 -23.54 20.20
N THR A 266 -0.55 -23.69 20.07
CA THR A 266 -1.48 -22.58 20.20
C THR A 266 -1.42 -22.11 21.65
N GLN A 267 -0.81 -20.96 21.90
CA GLN A 267 -0.69 -20.43 23.26
C GLN A 267 -2.09 -20.16 23.82
N ASN A 268 -2.37 -20.67 25.02
CA ASN A 268 -3.56 -20.31 25.76
C ASN A 268 -3.27 -19.05 26.59
N ASP A 269 -3.69 -17.90 26.06
CA ASP A 269 -3.46 -16.59 26.67
C ASP A 269 -3.95 -16.50 28.12
N VAL A 270 -5.05 -17.21 28.45
CA VAL A 270 -5.60 -17.23 29.81
C VAL A 270 -4.62 -17.83 30.80
N HIS A 271 -3.97 -18.95 30.43
CA HIS A 271 -3.00 -19.62 31.30
C HIS A 271 -1.73 -18.79 31.48
N ASN A 272 -1.26 -18.13 30.41
CA ASN A 272 -0.08 -17.27 30.45
C ASN A 272 -0.30 -16.03 31.34
N ILE A 273 -1.45 -15.38 31.19
CA ILE A 273 -1.83 -14.23 32.03
C ILE A 273 -1.96 -14.68 33.49
N GLN A 274 -2.63 -15.80 33.76
CA GLN A 274 -2.79 -16.30 35.13
C GLN A 274 -1.43 -16.65 35.76
N SER A 275 -0.55 -17.36 35.05
CA SER A 275 0.79 -17.69 35.53
C SER A 275 1.62 -16.44 35.84
N PHE A 276 1.49 -15.39 35.03
CA PHE A 276 2.11 -14.09 35.31
C PHE A 276 1.53 -13.45 36.58
N MET A 277 0.21 -13.43 36.75
CA MET A 277 -0.46 -12.89 37.94
C MET A 277 -0.09 -13.67 39.22
N ASP A 278 -0.02 -14.99 39.14
CA ASP A 278 0.39 -15.87 40.24
C ASP A 278 1.86 -15.59 40.62
N SER A 279 2.74 -15.35 39.64
CA SER A 279 4.15 -15.02 39.88
C SER A 279 4.34 -13.67 40.59
N ILE A 280 3.46 -12.69 40.35
CA ILE A 280 3.46 -11.41 41.08
C ILE A 280 2.97 -11.62 42.51
N THR A 281 1.92 -12.44 42.67
CA THR A 281 1.28 -12.68 43.97
C THR A 281 2.18 -13.51 44.89
N ALA A 282 2.89 -14.51 44.35
CA ALA A 282 3.84 -15.35 45.08
C ALA A 282 5.15 -14.61 45.48
N ARG A 283 5.37 -13.39 44.97
CA ARG A 283 6.52 -12.53 45.34
C ARG A 283 6.17 -11.46 46.39
N ARG A 284 4.93 -11.45 46.89
CA ARG A 284 4.50 -10.64 48.04
C ARG A 284 4.44 -11.51 49.29
#